data_AF-A0A257WMR8-F1
#
_entry.id   AF-A0A257WMR8-F1
#
_cell.length_a   1.000
_cell.length_b   1.000
_cell.length_c   1.000
_cell.angle_alpha   90.00
_cell.angle_beta   90.00
_cell.angle_gamma   90.00
#
_symmetry.space_group_name_H-M   'P 1'
#
loop_
_entity.id
_entity.type
_entity.pdbx_description
1 polymer ?
#
loop_
_entity_poly.entity_id
_entity_poly.type
_entity_poly.pdbx_seq_one_letter_code
_entity_poly.pdbx_strand_id
1 'polypeptide(L)'
;MRWLVVDVADSITFSAETDPADRERVKLSVRVRDRAFKPHGDALVKFEVTQPDSKKSQLFAEPSLKEAGLFETEFFSSSSGNYRATASVEDMEKHTQLGIKTAGWAYGPQAEEFSRLAPDRAFLQRIATETNGQMLALDDISKLPDMLKNIRVPIEVTLSTPLWHSPWIFLALLLLIGAEWFLRRKGGMA
;
A
#
# COMPACT_ATOMS: atom_id res chain seq x y z
N MET A 1 -3.34 -27.86 -39.47
CA MET A 1 -3.33 -28.76 -38.29
C MET A 1 -3.42 -27.88 -37.05
N ARG A 2 -4.64 -27.66 -36.54
CA ARG A 2 -4.91 -26.83 -35.35
C ARG A 2 -4.94 -27.77 -34.15
N TRP A 3 -3.90 -27.74 -33.34
CA TRP A 3 -3.75 -28.62 -32.18
C TRP A 3 -4.69 -28.09 -31.10
N LEU A 4 -5.73 -28.86 -30.80
CA LEU A 4 -6.53 -28.66 -29.60
C LEU A 4 -5.66 -29.15 -28.44
N VAL A 5 -5.06 -28.23 -27.68
CA VAL A 5 -4.54 -28.57 -26.36
C VAL A 5 -5.79 -28.79 -25.50
N VAL A 6 -6.12 -30.06 -25.26
CA VAL A 6 -7.08 -30.42 -24.22
C VAL A 6 -6.32 -30.23 -22.91
N ASP A 7 -6.59 -29.10 -22.26
CA ASP A 7 -6.06 -28.82 -20.93
C ASP A 7 -6.60 -29.93 -20.00
N VAL A 8 -5.70 -30.78 -19.52
CA VAL A 8 -6.05 -31.86 -18.60
C VAL A 8 -6.47 -31.21 -17.29
N ALA A 9 -7.57 -31.67 -16.69
CA ALA A 9 -8.01 -31.19 -15.39
C ALA A 9 -6.90 -31.45 -14.36
N ASP A 10 -6.15 -30.40 -14.04
CA ASP A 10 -5.04 -30.44 -13.10
C ASP A 10 -5.61 -30.31 -11.67
N SER A 11 -5.13 -31.15 -10.75
CA SER A 11 -5.53 -31.08 -9.35
C SER A 11 -4.99 -29.81 -8.67
N ILE A 12 -3.93 -29.21 -9.22
CA ILE A 12 -3.29 -28.01 -8.68
C ILE A 12 -3.18 -26.97 -9.79
N THR A 13 -3.74 -25.79 -9.54
CA THR A 13 -3.61 -24.63 -10.43
C THR A 13 -2.82 -23.54 -9.74
N PHE A 14 -1.76 -23.03 -10.37
CA PHE A 14 -0.94 -21.93 -9.85
C PHE A 14 -1.08 -20.69 -10.75
N SER A 15 -1.42 -19.55 -10.15
CA SER A 15 -1.46 -18.24 -10.80
C SER A 15 -0.53 -17.26 -10.10
N ALA A 16 0.19 -16.47 -10.88
CA ALA A 16 0.98 -15.34 -10.41
C ALA A 16 0.44 -14.07 -11.11
N GLU A 17 -0.17 -13.19 -10.34
CA GLU A 17 -0.83 -11.98 -10.84
C GLU A 17 -0.15 -10.75 -10.24
N THR A 18 0.29 -9.84 -11.11
CA THR A 18 0.84 -8.54 -10.71
C THR A 18 -0.29 -7.54 -10.52
N ASP A 19 -0.27 -6.79 -9.43
CA ASP A 19 -1.25 -5.72 -9.21
C ASP A 19 -0.97 -4.55 -10.19
N PRO A 20 -1.94 -4.12 -11.02
CA PRO A 20 -1.75 -3.00 -11.92
C PRO A 20 -1.45 -1.67 -11.22
N ALA A 21 -1.92 -1.49 -9.99
CA ALA A 21 -1.72 -0.28 -9.18
C ALA A 21 -0.39 -0.32 -8.40
N ASP A 22 0.02 -1.51 -7.95
CA ASP A 22 1.27 -1.74 -7.22
C ASP A 22 2.06 -2.86 -7.92
N ARG A 23 2.74 -2.50 -9.01
CA ARG A 23 3.40 -3.48 -9.89
C ARG A 23 4.59 -4.20 -9.26
N GLU A 24 5.06 -3.73 -8.10
CA GLU A 24 6.05 -4.42 -7.28
C GLU A 24 5.43 -5.64 -6.59
N ARG A 25 4.15 -5.55 -6.24
CA ARG A 25 3.40 -6.59 -5.56
C ARG A 25 2.86 -7.62 -6.55
N VAL A 26 3.25 -8.87 -6.31
CA VAL A 26 2.78 -10.03 -7.07
C VAL A 26 2.06 -10.96 -6.13
N LYS A 27 0.78 -11.20 -6.44
CA LYS A 27 -0.07 -12.13 -5.74
C LYS A 27 0.13 -13.53 -6.30
N LEU A 28 0.59 -14.42 -5.46
CA LEU A 28 0.77 -15.84 -5.78
C LEU A 28 -0.41 -16.61 -5.20
N SER A 29 -1.15 -17.30 -6.07
CA SER A 29 -2.33 -18.05 -5.65
C SER A 29 -2.30 -19.48 -6.18
N VAL A 30 -2.54 -20.44 -5.30
CA VAL A 30 -2.61 -21.87 -5.64
C VAL A 30 -3.96 -22.40 -5.23
N ARG A 31 -4.67 -23.02 -6.18
CA ARG A 31 -5.89 -23.78 -5.91
C ARG A 31 -5.54 -25.25 -5.84
N VAL A 32 -5.82 -25.86 -4.70
CA VAL A 32 -5.56 -27.28 -4.43
C VAL A 32 -6.89 -28.03 -4.44
N ARG A 33 -6.96 -29.07 -5.28
CA ARG A 33 -8.09 -29.98 -5.37
C ARG A 33 -7.64 -31.41 -5.07
N ASP A 34 -8.53 -32.18 -4.46
CA ASP A 34 -8.31 -33.61 -4.21
C ASP A 34 -8.47 -34.44 -5.50
N ARG A 35 -8.29 -35.77 -5.40
CA ARG A 35 -8.48 -36.69 -6.54
C ARG A 35 -9.93 -36.74 -7.06
N ALA A 36 -10.90 -36.30 -6.26
CA ALA A 36 -12.30 -36.16 -6.63
C ALA A 36 -12.61 -34.74 -7.15
N PHE A 37 -11.58 -33.91 -7.40
CA PHE A 37 -11.67 -32.52 -7.82
C PHE A 37 -12.44 -31.60 -6.86
N LYS A 38 -12.57 -32.00 -5.60
CA LYS A 38 -13.13 -31.16 -4.54
C LYS A 38 -12.05 -30.26 -3.95
N PRO A 39 -12.41 -29.06 -3.48
CA PRO A 39 -11.44 -28.19 -2.83
C PRO A 39 -10.84 -28.85 -1.59
N HIS A 40 -9.51 -28.81 -1.47
CA HIS A 40 -8.79 -29.41 -0.35
C HIS A 40 -8.07 -28.32 0.45
N GLY A 41 -8.56 -28.07 1.67
CA GLY A 41 -8.09 -26.99 2.55
C GLY A 41 -6.94 -27.37 3.48
N ASP A 42 -6.66 -28.66 3.66
CA ASP A 42 -5.64 -29.17 4.61
C ASP A 42 -4.32 -29.48 3.89
N ALA A 43 -3.77 -28.48 3.22
CA ALA A 43 -2.51 -28.59 2.47
C ALA A 43 -1.49 -27.55 2.92
N LEU A 44 -0.23 -27.95 2.96
CA LEU A 44 0.91 -27.06 3.12
C LEU A 44 1.42 -26.64 1.74
N VAL A 45 1.30 -25.35 1.42
CA VAL A 45 1.79 -24.80 0.15
C VAL A 45 3.04 -23.97 0.39
N LYS A 46 4.15 -24.43 -0.16
CA LYS A 46 5.45 -23.74 -0.12
C LYS A 46 5.77 -23.16 -1.49
N PHE A 47 6.08 -21.88 -1.54
CA PHE A 47 6.61 -21.22 -2.72
C PHE A 47 8.12 -21.03 -2.61
N GLU A 48 8.84 -21.38 -3.67
CA GLU A 48 10.23 -21.00 -3.88
C GLU A 48 10.30 -20.06 -5.09
N VAL A 49 10.59 -18.78 -4.82
CA VAL A 49 10.75 -17.75 -5.84
C VAL A 49 12.23 -17.59 -6.16
N THR A 50 12.59 -17.85 -7.41
CA THR A 50 13.92 -17.56 -7.96
C THR A 50 13.89 -16.17 -8.59
N GLN A 51 14.71 -15.29 -8.06
CA GLN A 51 14.87 -13.90 -8.48
C GLN A 51 15.84 -13.79 -9.67
N PRO A 52 15.86 -12.64 -10.40
CA PRO A 52 16.77 -12.42 -11.52
C PRO A 52 18.26 -12.52 -11.16
N ASP A 53 18.62 -12.20 -9.91
CA ASP A 53 19.98 -12.32 -9.35
C ASP A 53 20.32 -13.75 -8.91
N SER A 54 19.48 -14.74 -9.25
CA SER A 54 19.56 -16.14 -8.80
C SER A 54 19.35 -16.36 -7.30
N LYS A 55 18.96 -15.32 -6.54
CA LYS A 55 18.57 -15.47 -5.14
C LYS A 55 17.25 -16.22 -5.04
N LYS A 56 17.14 -17.08 -4.04
CA LYS A 56 15.93 -17.84 -3.75
C LYS A 56 15.25 -17.30 -2.51
N SER A 57 13.95 -17.06 -2.59
CA SER A 57 13.09 -16.67 -1.49
C SER A 57 12.06 -17.75 -1.25
N GLN A 58 11.90 -18.17 0.00
CA GLN A 58 10.89 -19.16 0.39
C GLN A 58 9.75 -18.46 1.11
N LEU A 59 8.52 -18.74 0.68
CA LEU A 59 7.30 -18.21 1.26
C LEU A 59 6.35 -19.36 1.55
N PHE A 60 5.55 -19.21 2.60
CA PHE A 60 4.44 -20.10 2.87
C PHE A 60 3.14 -19.40 2.50
N ALA A 61 2.26 -20.14 1.84
CA ALA A 61 0.94 -19.65 1.51
C ALA A 61 0.00 -19.80 2.71
N GLU A 62 -0.90 -18.85 2.88
CA GLU A 62 -1.96 -18.94 3.87
C GLU A 62 -3.28 -19.35 3.18
N PRO A 63 -4.13 -20.15 3.83
CA PRO A 63 -5.44 -20.49 3.31
C PRO A 63 -6.32 -19.23 3.22
N SER A 64 -6.95 -19.01 2.08
CA SER A 64 -7.83 -17.88 1.83
C SER A 64 -9.21 -18.12 2.40
N LEU A 65 -9.80 -17.10 3.05
CA LEU A 65 -11.19 -17.14 3.51
C LEU A 65 -12.20 -16.97 2.35
N LYS A 66 -11.74 -16.62 1.15
CA LYS A 66 -12.59 -16.35 -0.02
C LYS A 66 -13.12 -17.63 -0.67
N GLU A 67 -12.28 -18.66 -0.73
CA GLU A 67 -12.56 -19.91 -1.44
C GLU A 67 -11.86 -21.06 -0.70
N ALA A 68 -12.56 -22.15 -0.42
CA ALA A 68 -11.94 -23.33 0.18
C ALA A 68 -10.88 -23.91 -0.78
N GLY A 69 -9.73 -24.35 -0.24
CA GLY A 69 -8.63 -24.90 -1.04
C GLY A 69 -7.87 -23.87 -1.89
N LEU A 70 -8.15 -22.58 -1.74
CA LEU A 70 -7.34 -21.50 -2.28
C LEU A 70 -6.31 -21.08 -1.23
N PHE A 71 -5.05 -21.03 -1.64
CA PHE A 71 -3.93 -20.57 -0.82
C PHE A 71 -3.28 -19.37 -1.48
N GLU A 72 -3.03 -18.32 -0.71
CA GLU A 72 -2.54 -17.04 -1.23
C GLU A 72 -1.31 -16.58 -0.44
N THR A 73 -0.39 -15.92 -1.14
CA THR A 73 0.71 -15.17 -0.53
C THR A 73 1.07 -14.00 -1.43
N GLU A 74 1.83 -13.05 -0.89
CA GLU A 74 2.29 -11.87 -1.61
C GLU A 74 3.82 -11.88 -1.68
N PHE A 75 4.36 -11.54 -2.85
CA PHE A 75 5.78 -11.36 -3.06
C PHE A 75 6.05 -9.98 -3.67
N PHE A 76 7.10 -9.33 -3.19
CA PHE A 76 7.52 -8.02 -3.69
C PHE A 76 8.76 -8.16 -4.59
N SER A 77 8.61 -7.77 -5.85
CA SER A 77 9.69 -7.79 -6.85
C SER A 77 10.59 -6.57 -6.69
N SER A 78 11.79 -6.77 -6.16
CA SER A 78 12.74 -5.69 -5.89
C SER A 78 13.68 -5.36 -7.04
N SER A 79 13.90 -6.31 -7.97
CA SER A 79 14.93 -6.22 -9.00
C SER A 79 14.32 -6.44 -10.38
N SER A 80 14.68 -5.59 -11.34
CA SER A 80 14.19 -5.73 -12.72
C SER A 80 14.69 -7.05 -13.34
N GLY A 81 13.78 -7.82 -13.94
CA GLY A 81 14.08 -9.06 -14.62
C GLY A 81 12.95 -10.09 -14.57
N ASN A 82 13.27 -11.32 -14.97
CA ASN A 82 12.34 -12.44 -14.98
C ASN A 82 12.38 -13.18 -13.63
N TYR A 83 11.21 -13.41 -13.07
CA TYR A 83 11.03 -14.20 -11.86
C TYR A 83 10.42 -15.55 -12.19
N ARG A 84 10.79 -16.57 -11.42
CA ARG A 84 10.21 -17.90 -11.51
C ARG A 84 9.83 -18.38 -10.12
N ALA A 85 8.54 -18.63 -9.89
CA ALA A 85 8.06 -19.24 -8.67
C ALA A 85 7.72 -20.71 -8.91
N THR A 86 8.10 -21.56 -7.96
CA THR A 86 7.73 -22.97 -7.91
C THR A 86 6.91 -23.21 -6.65
N ALA A 87 5.68 -23.68 -6.83
CA ALA A 87 4.77 -24.04 -5.76
C ALA A 87 4.85 -25.56 -5.53
N SER A 88 5.24 -25.97 -4.33
CA SER A 88 5.18 -27.35 -3.86
C SER A 88 4.02 -27.50 -2.90
N VAL A 89 3.10 -28.41 -3.20
CA VAL A 89 1.91 -28.67 -2.38
C VAL A 89 2.06 -30.04 -1.71
N GLU A 90 1.93 -30.06 -0.40
CA GLU A 90 1.97 -31.27 0.43
C GLU A 90 0.66 -31.40 1.22
N ASP A 91 0.08 -32.60 1.25
CA ASP A 91 -1.08 -32.93 2.08
C ASP A 91 -0.64 -33.03 3.55
N MET A 92 -1.28 -32.28 4.45
CA MET A 92 -0.90 -32.24 5.87
C MET A 92 -1.28 -33.52 6.63
N GLU A 93 -2.30 -34.25 6.21
CA GLU A 93 -2.71 -35.49 6.86
C GLU A 93 -1.85 -36.67 6.43
N LYS A 94 -1.51 -36.73 5.14
CA LYS A 94 -0.83 -37.89 4.52
C LYS A 94 0.66 -37.68 4.29
N HIS A 95 1.20 -36.49 4.57
CA HIS A 95 2.59 -36.10 4.30
C HIS A 95 3.04 -36.52 2.90
N THR A 96 2.13 -36.39 1.93
CA THR A 96 2.33 -36.83 0.56
C THR A 96 2.32 -35.60 -0.33
N GLN A 97 3.33 -35.50 -1.19
CA GLN A 97 3.41 -34.42 -2.16
C GLN A 97 2.27 -34.57 -3.19
N LEU A 98 1.35 -33.61 -3.22
CA LEU A 98 0.21 -33.57 -4.14
C LEU A 98 0.64 -33.13 -5.54
N GLY A 99 1.67 -32.28 -5.63
CA GLY A 99 2.29 -31.91 -6.90
C GLY A 99 3.15 -30.66 -6.80
N ILE A 100 3.80 -30.35 -7.93
CA ILE A 100 4.62 -29.14 -8.11
C ILE A 100 4.12 -28.41 -9.35
N LYS A 101 3.95 -27.10 -9.24
CA LYS A 101 3.65 -26.21 -10.37
C LYS A 101 4.62 -25.04 -10.41
N THR A 102 4.85 -24.51 -11.59
CA THR A 102 5.74 -23.38 -11.81
C THR A 102 4.99 -22.30 -12.57
N ALA A 103 5.17 -21.06 -12.16
CA ALA A 103 4.73 -19.87 -12.89
C ALA A 103 5.87 -18.85 -12.90
N GLY A 104 5.80 -17.91 -13.82
CA GLY A 104 6.77 -16.84 -13.93
C GLY A 104 6.12 -15.53 -14.34
N TRP A 105 6.76 -14.44 -13.97
CA TRP A 105 6.38 -13.08 -14.36
C TRP A 105 7.64 -12.29 -14.69
N ALA A 106 7.48 -11.20 -15.42
CA ALA A 106 8.53 -10.24 -15.67
C ALA A 106 8.25 -8.96 -14.89
N TYR A 107 9.26 -8.44 -14.19
CA TYR A 107 9.20 -7.16 -13.52
C TYR A 107 10.17 -6.20 -14.19
N GLY A 108 9.68 -5.09 -14.72
CA GLY A 108 10.49 -4.15 -15.50
C GLY A 108 9.96 -2.72 -15.39
N PRO A 109 10.08 -2.08 -14.22
CA PRO A 109 9.45 -0.78 -13.96
C PRO A 109 9.97 0.29 -14.92
N GLN A 110 11.26 0.31 -15.22
CA GLN A 110 11.85 1.29 -16.15
C GLN A 110 11.31 1.14 -17.57
N ALA A 111 11.21 -0.10 -18.08
CA ALA A 111 10.71 -0.34 -19.44
C ALA A 111 9.26 0.14 -19.59
N GLU A 112 8.45 0.00 -18.54
CA GLU A 112 7.10 0.52 -18.53
C GLU A 112 7.05 2.05 -18.41
N GLU A 113 7.85 2.65 -17.53
CA GLU A 113 7.96 4.12 -17.41
C GLU A 113 8.37 4.75 -18.75
N PHE A 114 9.35 4.15 -19.43
CA PHE A 114 9.81 4.60 -20.75
C PHE A 114 8.89 4.20 -21.91
N SER A 115 7.88 3.35 -21.68
CA SER A 115 6.89 3.01 -22.71
C SER A 115 6.03 4.21 -23.12
N ARG A 116 5.86 5.18 -22.21
CA ARG A 116 5.19 6.46 -22.44
C ARG A 116 6.15 7.61 -22.26
N LEU A 117 6.69 8.10 -23.37
CA LEU A 117 7.56 9.27 -23.41
C LEU A 117 6.80 10.59 -23.22
N ALA A 118 5.47 10.58 -23.39
CA ALA A 118 4.64 11.78 -23.24
C ALA A 118 4.12 11.90 -21.81
N PRO A 119 4.16 13.10 -21.20
CA PRO A 119 3.62 13.33 -19.86
C PRO A 119 2.10 13.15 -19.85
N ASP A 120 1.57 12.50 -18.81
CA ASP A 120 0.13 12.38 -18.60
C ASP A 120 -0.46 13.71 -18.13
N ARG A 121 -0.83 14.55 -19.10
CA ARG A 121 -1.40 15.88 -18.86
C ARG A 121 -2.70 15.81 -18.04
N ALA A 122 -3.51 14.77 -18.24
CA ALA A 122 -4.78 14.62 -17.55
C ALA A 122 -4.56 14.32 -16.05
N PHE A 123 -3.63 13.41 -15.74
CA PHE A 123 -3.23 13.11 -14.38
C PHE A 123 -2.62 14.32 -13.67
N LEU A 124 -1.69 15.02 -14.34
CA LEU A 124 -1.06 16.23 -13.79
C LEU A 124 -2.07 17.35 -13.52
N GLN A 125 -3.03 17.57 -14.43
CA GLN A 125 -4.11 18.55 -14.24
C GLN A 125 -5.01 18.19 -13.06
N ARG A 126 -5.29 16.89 -12.87
CA ARG A 126 -6.06 16.40 -11.72
C ARG A 126 -5.34 16.67 -10.40
N ILE A 127 -4.05 16.34 -10.29
CA ILE A 127 -3.24 16.66 -9.10
C ILE A 127 -3.26 18.17 -8.83
N ALA A 128 -3.06 18.99 -9.86
CA ALA A 128 -3.08 20.45 -9.70
C ALA A 128 -4.44 20.91 -9.14
N THR A 129 -5.54 20.37 -9.64
CA THR A 129 -6.89 20.74 -9.17
C THR A 129 -7.15 20.29 -7.74
N GLU A 130 -6.77 19.07 -7.38
CA GLU A 130 -6.94 18.51 -6.02
C GLU A 130 -6.07 19.25 -4.97
N THR A 131 -4.92 19.78 -5.39
CA THR A 131 -3.99 20.52 -4.51
C THR A 131 -4.19 22.04 -4.52
N ASN A 132 -5.25 22.54 -5.18
CA ASN A 132 -5.46 23.97 -5.47
C ASN A 132 -4.25 24.64 -6.17
N GLY A 133 -3.46 23.86 -6.91
CA GLY A 133 -2.38 24.33 -7.77
C GLY A 133 -2.84 24.60 -9.20
N GLN A 134 -1.88 24.91 -10.07
CA GLN A 134 -2.10 25.15 -11.49
C GLN A 134 -1.07 24.40 -12.33
N MET A 135 -1.52 23.76 -13.41
CA MET A 135 -0.64 23.17 -14.41
C MET A 135 -0.20 24.24 -15.41
N LEU A 136 1.11 24.35 -15.66
CA LEU A 136 1.69 25.25 -16.66
C LEU A 136 2.22 24.46 -17.85
N ALA A 137 1.88 24.92 -19.06
CA ALA A 137 2.53 24.45 -20.28
C ALA A 137 3.95 25.03 -20.38
N LEU A 138 4.82 24.37 -21.13
CA LEU A 138 6.21 24.83 -21.30
C LEU A 138 6.28 26.22 -21.94
N ASP A 139 5.37 26.52 -22.87
CA ASP A 139 5.27 27.82 -23.54
C ASP A 139 4.87 28.96 -22.59
N ASP A 140 4.18 28.63 -21.50
CA ASP A 140 3.70 29.57 -20.49
C ASP A 140 4.69 29.78 -19.33
N ILE A 141 5.87 29.14 -19.37
CA ILE A 141 6.85 29.21 -18.28
C ILE A 141 7.35 30.63 -18.00
N SER A 142 7.31 31.51 -19.00
CA SER A 142 7.63 32.93 -18.88
C SER A 142 6.70 33.70 -17.93
N LYS A 143 5.48 33.19 -17.68
CA LYS A 143 4.48 33.79 -16.78
C LYS A 143 4.71 33.40 -15.31
N LEU A 144 5.51 32.36 -15.05
CA LEU A 144 5.76 31.84 -13.70
C LEU A 144 6.31 32.89 -12.72
N PRO A 145 7.27 33.76 -13.08
CA PRO A 145 7.78 34.78 -12.16
C PRO A 145 6.71 35.77 -11.69
N ASP A 146 5.75 36.12 -12.56
CA ASP A 146 4.67 37.03 -12.19
C ASP A 146 3.58 36.34 -11.36
N MET A 147 3.34 35.04 -11.61
CA MET A 147 2.47 34.22 -10.77
C MET A 147 3.01 34.09 -9.34
N LEU A 148 4.33 33.84 -9.19
CA LEU A 148 4.99 33.72 -7.89
C LEU A 148 4.90 34.98 -7.04
N LYS A 149 4.95 36.18 -7.66
CA LYS A 149 4.75 37.45 -6.93
C LYS A 149 3.37 37.55 -6.29
N ASN A 150 2.36 36.92 -6.89
CA ASN A 150 0.98 36.94 -6.42
C ASN A 150 0.64 35.77 -5.48
N ILE A 151 1.52 34.78 -5.34
CA ILE A 151 1.32 33.67 -4.38
C ILE A 151 1.62 34.20 -2.97
N ARG A 152 0.55 34.59 -2.27
CA ARG A 152 0.59 34.76 -0.82
C ARG A 152 0.41 33.38 -0.19
N VAL A 153 1.49 32.73 0.20
CA VAL A 153 1.42 31.61 1.14
C VAL A 153 1.22 32.22 2.53
N PRO A 154 0.03 32.15 3.15
CA PRO A 154 -0.10 32.50 4.55
C PRO A 154 0.73 31.48 5.33
N ILE A 155 1.91 31.89 5.77
CA ILE A 155 2.67 31.11 6.74
C ILE A 155 1.92 31.26 8.06
N GLU A 156 0.98 30.37 8.32
CA GLU A 156 0.31 30.27 9.62
C GLU A 156 1.31 29.74 10.64
N VAL A 157 2.08 30.65 11.24
CA VAL A 157 2.85 30.34 12.44
C VAL A 157 1.87 30.29 13.62
N THR A 158 1.67 29.10 14.18
CA THR A 158 0.95 28.95 15.45
C THR A 158 1.79 29.56 16.57
N LEU A 159 1.52 30.82 16.92
CA LEU A 159 2.11 31.47 18.08
C LEU A 159 1.32 31.06 19.32
N SER A 160 1.86 30.12 20.11
CA SER A 160 1.34 29.81 21.44
C SER A 160 1.93 30.80 22.44
N THR A 161 1.24 31.90 22.71
CA THR A 161 1.60 32.83 23.79
C THR A 161 0.95 32.37 25.11
N PRO A 162 1.74 32.01 26.14
CA PRO A 162 1.18 31.59 27.41
C PRO A 162 0.41 32.73 28.10
N LEU A 163 -0.82 32.45 28.56
CA LEU A 163 -1.68 33.44 29.23
C LEU A 163 -1.03 34.05 30.49
N TRP A 164 -0.13 33.33 31.16
CA TRP A 164 0.60 33.80 32.33
C TRP A 164 1.54 34.99 32.06
N HIS A 165 1.85 35.29 30.79
CA HIS A 165 2.64 36.47 30.44
C HIS A 165 1.81 37.76 30.39
N SER A 166 0.50 37.71 30.61
CA SER A 166 -0.36 38.90 30.70
C SER A 166 -0.55 39.33 32.17
N PRO A 167 0.00 40.50 32.60
CA PRO A 167 -0.10 40.99 33.97
C PRO A 167 -1.55 41.18 34.45
N TRP A 168 -2.48 41.48 33.53
CA TRP A 168 -3.89 41.70 33.85
C TRP A 168 -4.62 40.43 34.27
N ILE A 169 -4.22 39.26 33.74
CA ILE A 169 -4.81 37.97 34.13
C ILE A 169 -4.40 37.60 35.56
N PHE A 170 -3.15 37.89 35.91
CA PHE A 170 -2.66 37.75 37.29
C PHE A 170 -3.40 38.68 38.25
N LEU A 171 -3.62 39.94 37.86
CA LEU A 171 -4.40 40.90 38.65
C LEU A 171 -5.85 40.45 38.84
N ALA A 172 -6.49 39.93 37.78
CA ALA A 172 -7.85 39.40 37.84
C ALA A 172 -7.97 38.18 38.77
N LEU A 173 -6.98 37.28 38.74
CA LEU A 173 -6.92 36.12 39.64
C LEU A 173 -6.78 36.55 41.11
N LEU A 174 -5.88 37.51 41.39
CA LEU A 174 -5.72 38.08 42.74
C LEU A 174 -7.00 38.76 43.24
N LEU A 175 -7.69 39.49 42.36
CA LEU A 175 -8.97 40.11 42.70
C LEU A 175 -10.05 39.07 42.99
N LEU A 176 -10.13 37.98 42.23
CA LEU A 176 -11.07 36.89 42.46
C LEU A 176 -10.82 36.20 43.82
N ILE A 177 -9.57 35.85 44.10
CA ILE A 177 -9.18 35.25 45.39
C ILE A 177 -9.41 36.24 46.55
N GLY A 178 -9.03 37.50 46.36
CA GLY A 178 -9.23 38.55 47.36
C GLY A 178 -10.71 38.84 47.61
N ALA A 179 -11.54 38.88 46.56
CA ALA A 179 -12.98 39.05 46.66
C ALA A 179 -13.65 37.86 47.34
N GLU A 180 -13.23 36.63 47.01
CA GLU A 180 -13.70 35.41 47.68
C GLU A 180 -13.35 35.44 49.16
N TRP A 181 -12.09 35.72 49.51
CA TRP A 181 -11.64 35.83 50.89
C TRP A 181 -12.43 36.90 51.64
N PHE A 182 -12.65 38.06 51.02
CA PHE A 182 -13.41 39.15 51.61
C PHE A 182 -14.89 38.78 51.81
N LEU A 183 -15.52 38.10 50.84
CA LEU A 183 -16.88 37.57 50.97
C LEU A 183 -16.97 36.55 52.12
N ARG A 184 -16.03 35.59 52.20
CA ARG A 184 -15.96 34.59 53.28
C ARG A 184 -15.79 35.26 54.65
N ARG A 185 -14.91 36.26 54.74
CA ARG A 185 -14.67 37.04 55.96
C ARG A 185 -15.92 37.80 56.40
N LYS A 186 -16.66 38.39 55.46
CA LYS A 186 -17.86 39.19 55.75
C LYS A 186 -19.08 38.31 56.05
N GLY A 187 -19.12 37.08 55.54
CA GLY A 187 -20.16 36.07 55.79
C GLY A 187 -19.96 35.22 57.05
N GLY A 188 -18.87 35.41 57.81
CA GLY A 188 -18.66 34.75 59.11
C GLY A 188 -18.32 33.25 59.04
N MET A 189 -17.93 32.71 57.88
CA MET A 189 -17.49 31.32 57.73
C MET A 189 -15.96 31.23 57.74
N ALA A 190 -15.37 31.46 58.90
CA ALA A 190 -13.97 31.15 59.19
C ALA A 190 -13.89 30.27 60.43
#